data_AF-A0A533XGW1-F1
#
_entry.id   AF-A0A533XGW1-F1
#
_cell.length_a   1.000
_cell.length_b   1.000
_cell.length_c   1.000
_cell.angle_alpha   90.00
_cell.angle_beta   90.00
_cell.angle_gamma   90.00
#
_symmetry.space_group_name_H-M   'P 1'
#
loop_
_entity.id
_entity.type
_entity.pdbx_description
1 polymer ?
#
loop_
_entity_poly.entity_id
_entity_poly.type
_entity_poly.pdbx_seq_one_letter_code
_entity_poly.pdbx_strand_id
1 'polypeptide(L)'
;EAGMVTRAIENAQKKVEAHHFEIRKQLLDYDDVLNKLREVVYERRRMILRGDDLTEEIRSSTEEVLDDLLAVHCPQGAYQEEWDLKGLADACYAQFGIDIKDGSID
;
A
#
# COMPACT_ATOMS: atom_id res chain seq x y z
N GLU A 1 -3.12 16.89 -58.48
CA GLU A 1 -1.97 16.67 -57.57
C GLU A 1 -2.25 17.08 -56.12
N ALA A 2 -2.86 18.24 -55.86
CA ALA A 2 -3.15 18.71 -54.50
C ALA A 2 -3.96 17.72 -53.61
N GLY A 3 -4.92 16.99 -54.16
CA GLY A 3 -5.76 16.07 -53.37
C GLY A 3 -5.04 14.88 -52.73
N MET A 4 -3.94 14.40 -53.33
CA MET A 4 -3.13 13.33 -52.71
C MET A 4 -2.31 13.86 -51.53
N VAL A 5 -1.79 15.09 -51.66
CA VAL A 5 -1.05 15.77 -50.60
C VAL A 5 -1.98 16.11 -49.43
N THR A 6 -3.19 16.61 -49.69
CA THR A 6 -4.19 16.87 -48.64
C THR A 6 -4.54 15.61 -47.85
N ARG A 7 -4.79 14.48 -48.53
CA ARG A 7 -5.05 13.19 -47.85
C ARG A 7 -3.84 12.69 -47.06
N ALA A 8 -2.63 12.88 -47.58
CA ALA A 8 -1.42 12.50 -46.86
C ALA A 8 -1.23 13.30 -45.57
N ILE A 9 -1.50 14.62 -45.61
CA ILE A 9 -1.48 15.49 -44.43
C ILE A 9 -2.55 15.08 -43.43
N GLU A 10 -3.78 14.81 -43.87
CA GLU A 10 -4.87 14.35 -43.01
C GLU A 10 -4.52 13.03 -42.28
N ASN A 11 -3.94 12.07 -43.01
CA ASN A 11 -3.49 10.80 -42.44
C ASN A 11 -2.35 11.00 -41.42
N ALA A 12 -1.40 11.90 -41.71
CA ALA A 12 -0.34 12.24 -40.78
C ALA A 12 -0.90 12.87 -39.49
N GLN A 13 -1.87 13.79 -39.60
CA GLN A 13 -2.53 14.40 -38.45
C GLN A 13 -3.26 13.35 -37.60
N LYS A 14 -4.05 12.46 -38.23
CA LYS A 14 -4.72 11.35 -37.52
C LYS A 14 -3.74 10.47 -36.74
N LYS A 15 -2.54 10.21 -37.30
CA LYS A 15 -1.50 9.42 -36.63
C LYS A 15 -0.90 10.15 -35.43
N VAL A 16 -0.66 11.46 -35.54
CA VAL A 16 -0.16 12.30 -34.43
C VAL A 16 -1.20 12.41 -33.33
N GLU A 17 -2.47 12.62 -33.67
CA GLU A 17 -3.58 12.66 -32.72
C GLU A 17 -3.74 11.32 -31.99
N ALA A 18 -3.66 10.19 -32.72
CA ALA A 18 -3.70 8.86 -32.13
C ALA A 18 -2.56 8.65 -31.12
N HIS A 19 -1.34 9.08 -31.47
CA HIS A 19 -0.18 9.02 -30.57
C HIS A 19 -0.37 9.89 -29.31
N HIS A 20 -0.85 11.12 -29.45
CA HIS A 20 -1.17 11.99 -28.30
C HIS A 20 -2.34 11.45 -27.46
N PHE A 21 -3.30 10.77 -28.08
CA PHE A 21 -4.39 10.11 -27.36
C PHE A 21 -3.86 8.94 -26.53
N GLU A 22 -2.98 8.11 -27.10
CA GLU A 22 -2.37 6.98 -26.40
C GLU A 22 -1.54 7.43 -25.18
N ILE A 23 -0.72 8.48 -25.32
CA ILE A 23 0.02 9.07 -24.20
C ILE A 23 -0.93 9.52 -23.09
N ARG A 24 -2.01 10.22 -23.45
CA ARG A 24 -3.00 10.69 -22.46
C ARG A 24 -3.73 9.54 -21.80
N LYS A 25 -4.05 8.48 -22.54
CA LYS A 25 -4.65 7.26 -21.98
C LYS A 25 -3.73 6.65 -20.93
N GLN A 26 -2.45 6.49 -21.24
CA GLN A 26 -1.50 5.92 -20.29
C GLN A 26 -1.35 6.80 -19.03
N LEU A 27 -1.32 8.13 -19.19
CA LEU A 27 -1.33 9.04 -18.04
C LEU A 27 -2.61 8.94 -17.21
N LEU A 28 -3.77 8.78 -17.85
CA LEU A 28 -5.05 8.57 -17.17
C LEU A 28 -5.05 7.25 -16.40
N ASP A 29 -4.50 6.18 -16.97
CA ASP A 29 -4.40 4.88 -16.29
C ASP A 29 -3.55 4.97 -15.01
N TYR A 30 -2.47 5.79 -15.00
CA TYR A 30 -1.71 6.07 -13.79
C TYR A 30 -2.52 6.89 -12.77
N ASP A 31 -3.25 7.90 -13.23
CA ASP A 31 -4.10 8.72 -12.36
C ASP A 31 -5.22 7.89 -11.73
N ASP A 32 -5.81 6.95 -12.47
CA ASP A 32 -6.85 6.05 -11.94
C ASP A 32 -6.34 5.21 -10.75
N VAL A 33 -5.09 4.74 -10.80
CA VAL A 33 -4.47 4.04 -9.65
C VAL A 33 -4.31 4.99 -8.46
N LEU A 34 -3.79 6.20 -8.71
CA LEU A 34 -3.58 7.20 -7.65
C LEU A 34 -4.91 7.69 -7.06
N ASN A 35 -5.96 7.79 -7.87
CA ASN A 35 -7.28 8.19 -7.43
C ASN A 35 -7.90 7.12 -6.52
N LYS A 36 -7.79 5.83 -6.88
CA LYS A 36 -8.22 4.73 -5.99
C LYS A 36 -7.51 4.75 -4.64
N LEU A 37 -6.19 4.99 -4.64
CA LEU A 37 -5.45 5.13 -3.38
C LEU A 37 -5.94 6.33 -2.56
N ARG A 38 -6.20 7.47 -3.22
CA ARG A 38 -6.73 8.67 -2.57
C ARG A 38 -8.11 8.44 -1.96
N GLU A 39 -8.98 7.72 -2.66
CA GLU A 39 -10.31 7.37 -2.18
C GLU A 39 -10.23 6.55 -0.88
N VAL A 40 -9.41 5.49 -0.86
CA VAL A 40 -9.19 4.65 0.34
C VAL A 40 -8.65 5.47 1.51
N VAL A 41 -7.62 6.30 1.28
CA VAL A 41 -7.02 7.12 2.34
C VAL A 41 -8.02 8.13 2.90
N TYR A 42 -8.78 8.80 2.04
CA TYR A 42 -9.77 9.78 2.48
C TYR A 42 -11.00 9.17 3.12
N GLU A 43 -11.38 7.96 2.72
CA GLU A 43 -12.41 7.20 3.42
C GLU A 43 -11.99 6.90 4.85
N ARG A 44 -10.82 6.28 5.05
CA ARG A 44 -10.28 5.98 6.38
C ARG A 44 -10.12 7.23 7.23
N ARG A 45 -9.60 8.33 6.66
CA ARG A 45 -9.51 9.62 7.35
C ARG A 45 -10.87 10.16 7.79
N ARG A 46 -11.90 10.02 6.96
CA ARG A 46 -13.27 10.45 7.31
C ARG A 46 -13.83 9.63 8.47
N MET A 47 -13.60 8.31 8.49
CA MET A 47 -14.03 7.44 9.60
C MET A 47 -13.39 7.88 10.92
N ILE A 48 -12.07 8.11 10.92
CA ILE A 48 -11.33 8.62 12.08
C ILE A 48 -11.91 9.96 12.56
N LEU A 49 -12.12 10.92 11.64
CA LEU A 49 -12.61 12.26 11.99
C LEU A 49 -14.06 12.27 12.50
N ARG A 50 -14.86 11.27 12.11
CA ARG A 50 -16.24 11.10 12.62
C ARG A 50 -16.27 10.46 14.01
N GLY A 51 -15.16 9.86 14.44
CA GLY A 51 -15.11 9.08 15.67
C GLY A 51 -15.82 7.74 15.54
N ASP A 52 -15.84 7.17 14.34
CA ASP A 52 -16.33 5.80 14.12
C ASP A 52 -15.46 4.82 14.94
N ASP A 53 -16.05 3.71 15.39
CA ASP A 53 -15.31 2.68 16.12
C ASP A 53 -14.41 1.90 15.16
N LEU A 54 -13.10 2.03 15.36
CA LEU A 54 -12.05 1.39 14.56
C LEU A 54 -11.31 0.29 15.35
N THR A 55 -11.84 -0.13 16.50
CA THR A 55 -11.16 -1.06 17.41
C THR A 55 -10.76 -2.36 16.73
N GLU A 56 -11.67 -2.99 15.97
CA GLU A 56 -11.39 -4.24 15.26
C GLU A 56 -10.36 -4.06 14.13
N GLU A 57 -10.39 -2.91 13.44
CA GLU A 57 -9.42 -2.61 12.38
C GLU A 57 -8.00 -2.42 12.96
N ILE A 58 -7.90 -1.72 14.08
CA ILE A 58 -6.65 -1.52 14.81
C ILE A 58 -6.15 -2.84 15.37
N ARG A 59 -7.03 -3.68 15.94
CA ARG A 59 -6.66 -5.01 16.44
C ARG A 59 -6.11 -5.87 15.31
N SER A 60 -6.82 -5.97 14.19
CA SER A 60 -6.37 -6.73 13.02
C SER A 60 -5.01 -6.24 12.51
N SER A 61 -4.85 -4.91 12.39
CA SER A 61 -3.56 -4.33 11.95
C SER A 61 -2.43 -4.63 12.96
N THR A 62 -2.74 -4.71 14.24
CA THR A 62 -1.77 -5.02 15.30
C THR A 62 -1.37 -6.49 15.26
N GLU A 63 -2.34 -7.39 15.07
CA GLU A 63 -2.12 -8.83 14.90
C GLU A 63 -1.23 -9.11 13.69
N GLU A 64 -1.48 -8.46 12.54
CA GLU A 64 -0.63 -8.58 11.35
C GLU A 64 0.83 -8.18 11.63
N VAL A 65 1.05 -7.05 12.32
CA VAL A 65 2.40 -6.62 12.70
C VAL A 65 3.07 -7.61 13.66
N LEU A 66 2.32 -8.17 14.61
CA LEU A 66 2.85 -9.18 15.53
C LEU A 66 3.21 -10.47 14.80
N ASP A 67 2.38 -10.92 13.85
CA ASP A 67 2.66 -12.09 13.03
C ASP A 67 3.93 -11.90 12.20
N ASP A 68 4.14 -10.71 11.62
CA ASP A 68 5.36 -10.37 10.90
C ASP A 68 6.60 -10.42 11.81
N LEU A 69 6.50 -9.88 13.02
CA LEU A 69 7.59 -9.94 14.02
C LEU A 69 7.89 -11.39 14.44
N LEU A 70 6.85 -12.19 14.68
CA LEU A 70 7.00 -13.60 15.02
C LEU A 70 7.58 -14.41 13.86
N ALA A 71 7.20 -14.13 12.62
CA ALA A 71 7.77 -14.80 11.45
C ALA A 71 9.28 -14.57 11.33
N VAL A 72 9.77 -13.40 11.76
CA VAL A 72 11.20 -13.06 11.75
C VAL A 72 11.96 -13.69 12.93
N HIS A 73 11.42 -13.64 14.15
CA HIS A 73 12.15 -14.02 15.37
C HIS A 73 11.83 -15.43 15.90
N CYS A 74 10.64 -15.96 15.57
CA CYS A 74 10.12 -17.26 15.98
C CYS A 74 9.48 -17.99 14.77
N PRO A 75 10.25 -18.25 13.69
CA PRO A 75 9.70 -18.78 12.45
C PRO A 75 9.01 -20.14 12.65
N GLN A 76 7.89 -20.30 11.96
CA GLN A 76 7.09 -21.53 12.04
C GLN A 76 7.89 -22.73 11.52
N GLY A 77 8.16 -23.70 12.40
CA GLY A 77 8.92 -24.91 12.09
C GLY A 77 10.38 -24.91 12.56
N ALA A 78 10.90 -23.78 13.06
CA ALA A 78 12.17 -23.76 13.77
C ALA A 78 12.04 -24.40 15.16
N TYR A 79 13.15 -24.97 15.65
CA TYR A 79 13.17 -25.46 17.03
C TYR A 79 13.13 -24.27 18.00
N GLN A 80 12.56 -24.50 19.17
CA GLN A 80 12.40 -23.45 20.19
C GLN A 80 13.76 -22.86 20.64
N GLU A 81 14.84 -23.61 20.49
CA GLU A 81 16.22 -23.21 20.78
C GLU A 81 16.77 -22.19 19.76
N GLU A 82 16.18 -22.14 18.56
CA GLU A 82 16.57 -21.25 17.47
C GLU A 82 15.79 -19.92 17.51
N TRP A 83 14.83 -19.78 18.42
CA TRP A 83 14.04 -18.57 18.57
C TRP A 83 14.87 -17.44 19.19
N ASP A 84 14.83 -16.27 18.55
CA ASP A 84 15.44 -15.06 19.07
C ASP A 84 14.44 -14.27 19.92
N LEU A 85 14.17 -14.79 21.13
CA LEU A 85 13.26 -14.14 22.08
C LEU A 85 13.74 -12.76 22.52
N LYS A 86 15.06 -12.55 22.53
CA LYS A 86 15.64 -11.24 22.87
C LYS A 86 15.36 -10.24 21.76
N GLY A 87 15.62 -10.62 20.51
CA GLY A 87 15.30 -9.80 19.34
C GLY A 87 13.81 -9.50 19.24
N LEU A 88 12.94 -10.47 19.51
CA LEU A 88 11.49 -10.26 19.56
C LEU A 88 11.10 -9.23 20.63
N ALA A 89 11.62 -9.35 21.85
CA ALA A 89 11.31 -8.42 22.94
C ALA A 89 11.79 -7.00 22.60
N ASP A 90 13.00 -6.86 22.05
CA ASP A 90 13.56 -5.57 21.66
C ASP A 90 12.77 -4.96 20.47
N ALA A 91 12.30 -5.78 19.52
CA ALA A 91 11.48 -5.34 18.38
C ALA A 91 10.06 -4.92 18.82
N CYS A 92 9.42 -5.67 19.72
CA CYS A 92 8.14 -5.30 20.30
C CYS A 92 8.22 -4.00 21.11
N TYR A 93 9.30 -3.80 21.86
CA TYR A 93 9.54 -2.53 22.56
C TYR A 93 9.72 -1.37 21.56
N ALA A 94 10.46 -1.58 20.47
CA ALA A 94 10.63 -0.55 19.45
C ALA A 94 9.32 -0.20 18.72
N GLN A 95 8.47 -1.19 18.44
CA GLN A 95 7.24 -1.01 17.66
C GLN A 95 6.06 -0.51 18.50
N PHE A 96 5.89 -1.06 19.71
CA PHE A 96 4.72 -0.83 20.57
C PHE A 96 5.05 -0.10 21.87
N GLY A 97 6.33 0.03 22.24
CA GLY A 97 6.73 0.59 23.53
C GLY A 97 6.46 -0.35 24.72
N ILE A 98 6.15 -1.62 24.46
CA ILE A 98 5.81 -2.63 25.47
C ILE A 98 7.08 -3.42 25.81
N ASP A 99 7.43 -3.47 27.10
CA ASP A 99 8.47 -4.38 27.57
C ASP A 99 7.84 -5.72 27.94
N ILE A 100 8.19 -6.77 27.18
CA ILE A 100 7.67 -8.13 27.38
C ILE A 100 8.48 -8.87 28.47
N LYS A 101 9.62 -8.32 28.91
CA LYS A 101 10.49 -8.96 29.92
C LYS A 101 9.88 -8.93 31.33
N ASP A 102 9.07 -7.92 31.62
CA ASP A 102 8.25 -7.86 32.83
C ASP A 102 6.85 -8.40 32.48
N GLY A 103 6.51 -9.59 32.97
CA GLY A 103 5.19 -10.22 32.79
C GLY A 103 4.02 -9.48 33.45
N SER A 104 4.16 -8.19 33.72
CA SER A 104 3.13 -7.28 34.18
C SER A 104 2.66 -6.42 33.00
N ILE A 105 1.64 -6.92 32.31
CA ILE A 105 0.72 -6.05 31.58
C ILE A 105 -0.06 -5.30 32.65
N ASP A 106 0.22 -4.02 32.85
CA ASP A 106 -0.63 -3.11 33.62
C ASP A 106 -1.79 -2.63 32.74
#